data_AF-A0A2P1PND9-F1
#
_entry.id   AF-A0A2P1PND9-F1
#
_cell.length_a   1.000
_cell.length_b   1.000
_cell.length_c   1.000
_cell.angle_alpha   90.00
_cell.angle_beta   90.00
_cell.angle_gamma   90.00
#
_symmetry.space_group_name_H-M   'P 1'
#
loop_
_entity.id
_entity.type
_entity.pdbx_description
1 polymer ?
#
loop_
_entity_poly.entity_id
_entity_poly.type
_entity_poly.pdbx_seq_one_letter_code
_entity_poly.pdbx_strand_id
1 'polypeptide(L)'
;MPYKSRIIPALILIPAALALVGCGRSGEQEALDTAAKPGVAPKPAIRVIEASLPERFRAPLPSTSQELQAWARGERPNLPPPSHLRDHLLQGATETISQIELAAQQVDPADWQAWGQVWSDLVGYYRPEPAFCAESQPVIAGADSALRQALIGLYAGTCFKSDEIAWMDRPDTPGFAILRFYESEIYENPRPVRAYSPRLAAVIGARIENDEAWRVGQYAALLADQPDAAATRDLLALHARIKDPIRADGVAAALNRSKLPEARAVFMALCQRHPEHSSCRSAPGQDTPADSAPEVVNREAQRNTAAALVAAGFERIGGLDLDTTDAVTADDLLVAAGHAIWFDVETGTFPNEHDSLLRSLARLITPTLDACVFEEVPPGLDDESGPYVLNAYWAGKQYSGYAENLGDWYDLDAVLDLINRVVVDSGSTQRFVVLATGDQTAIVLAAPIDTIQRASQAGLIELADPSVAQALGKAAEAHVQAILERGGPAQTP
;
A
#
# COMPACT_ATOMS: atom_id res chain seq x y z
N MET A 1 -31.04 48.45 8.43
CA MET A 1 -31.63 48.90 9.71
C MET A 1 -30.57 48.74 10.78
N PRO A 2 -30.17 49.81 11.50
CA PRO A 2 -28.94 49.81 12.28
C PRO A 2 -29.21 49.56 13.77
N TYR A 3 -28.34 48.81 14.43
CA TYR A 3 -28.20 48.86 15.88
C TYR A 3 -26.75 49.19 16.27
N LYS A 4 -26.68 50.04 17.29
CA LYS A 4 -25.57 50.95 17.62
C LYS A 4 -24.49 50.27 18.46
N SER A 5 -23.27 50.71 18.22
CA SER A 5 -22.10 50.58 19.09
C SER A 5 -22.26 51.42 20.38
N ARG A 6 -21.72 50.93 21.51
CA ARG A 6 -21.38 51.71 22.71
C ARG A 6 -20.07 51.20 23.30
N ILE A 7 -19.31 52.16 23.83
CA ILE A 7 -17.92 52.13 24.29
C ILE A 7 -17.90 52.37 25.83
N ILE A 8 -17.22 51.46 26.57
CA ILE A 8 -16.26 51.65 27.73
C ILE A 8 -16.78 52.28 29.06
N PRO A 9 -16.14 52.13 30.27
CA PRO A 9 -15.25 51.11 30.92
C PRO A 9 -15.78 50.63 32.32
N ALA A 10 -15.13 49.64 32.96
CA ALA A 10 -14.66 49.78 34.36
C ALA A 10 -13.89 48.54 34.88
N LEU A 11 -12.76 48.85 35.50
CA LEU A 11 -11.83 48.02 36.26
C LEU A 11 -12.45 47.57 37.60
N ILE A 12 -12.38 46.27 37.95
CA ILE A 12 -12.43 45.82 39.36
C ILE A 12 -11.40 44.70 39.55
N LEU A 13 -10.44 44.97 40.45
CA LEU A 13 -9.49 44.04 41.05
C LEU A 13 -10.13 43.43 42.31
N ILE A 14 -10.12 42.10 42.43
CA ILE A 14 -10.18 41.39 43.73
C ILE A 14 -9.21 40.18 43.65
N PRO A 15 -8.37 39.93 44.68
CA PRO A 15 -7.38 38.86 44.68
C PRO A 15 -7.85 37.56 45.35
N ALA A 16 -7.05 36.51 45.12
CA ALA A 16 -6.86 35.28 45.91
C ALA A 16 -7.90 34.14 45.76
N ALA A 17 -7.44 32.99 45.25
CA ALA A 17 -7.17 31.79 46.07
C ALA A 17 -6.75 30.59 45.19
N LEU A 18 -5.81 29.80 45.71
CA LEU A 18 -5.36 28.51 45.19
C LEU A 18 -6.52 27.53 44.96
N ALA A 19 -6.49 26.82 43.84
CA ALA A 19 -7.01 25.46 43.74
C ALA A 19 -6.07 24.64 42.83
N LEU A 20 -5.38 23.67 43.44
CA LEU A 20 -4.73 22.55 42.74
C LEU A 20 -5.85 21.73 42.09
N VAL A 21 -6.01 21.87 40.78
CA VAL A 21 -6.89 21.00 39.99
C VAL A 21 -6.11 19.73 39.70
N GLY A 22 -6.46 18.66 40.41
CA GLY A 22 -6.09 17.31 40.01
C GLY A 22 -6.72 17.00 38.66
N CYS A 23 -5.94 16.42 37.75
CA CYS A 23 -6.41 15.88 36.48
C CYS A 23 -7.37 14.71 36.73
N GLY A 24 -8.64 15.01 36.97
CA GLY A 24 -9.73 14.05 36.86
C GLY A 24 -10.08 13.88 35.39
N ARG A 25 -9.98 12.65 34.87
CA ARG A 25 -10.58 12.26 33.59
C ARG A 25 -12.06 12.66 33.61
N SER A 26 -12.51 13.48 32.67
CA SER A 26 -13.92 13.83 32.51
C SER A 26 -14.70 12.60 32.05
N GLY A 27 -15.80 12.29 32.74
CA GLY A 27 -16.65 11.11 32.49
C GLY A 27 -17.32 11.04 31.11
N GLU A 28 -17.19 12.08 30.27
CA GLU A 28 -17.64 12.02 28.86
C GLU A 28 -16.74 11.14 27.98
N GLN A 29 -15.46 10.96 28.35
CA GLN A 29 -14.54 10.12 27.57
C GLN A 29 -14.84 8.63 27.77
N GLU A 30 -15.38 8.25 28.94
CA GLU A 30 -15.80 6.88 29.25
C GLU A 30 -17.11 6.50 28.54
N ALA A 31 -17.94 7.49 28.16
CA ALA A 31 -19.25 7.27 27.53
C ALA A 31 -19.17 6.97 26.02
N LEU A 32 -18.13 7.44 25.33
CA LEU A 32 -17.84 7.03 23.95
C LEU A 32 -17.26 5.62 23.88
N ASP A 33 -16.59 5.15 24.94
CA ASP A 33 -15.91 3.85 24.97
C ASP A 33 -16.82 2.67 25.41
N THR A 34 -18.05 2.89 25.89
CA THR A 34 -18.81 1.85 26.64
C THR A 34 -20.18 1.45 26.09
N ALA A 35 -20.57 1.86 24.88
CA ALA A 35 -21.76 1.30 24.23
C ALA A 35 -21.49 -0.11 23.68
N ALA A 36 -21.22 -1.08 24.55
CA ALA A 36 -20.93 -2.46 24.20
C ALA A 36 -22.12 -3.10 23.47
N LYS A 37 -21.88 -3.67 22.28
CA LYS A 37 -22.85 -4.50 21.56
C LYS A 37 -23.27 -5.68 22.46
N PRO A 38 -24.58 -5.94 22.66
CA PRO A 38 -25.02 -7.09 23.44
C PRO A 38 -24.56 -8.40 22.77
N GLY A 39 -23.73 -9.18 23.46
CA GLY A 39 -23.31 -10.53 23.05
C GLY A 39 -21.85 -10.71 22.65
N VAL A 40 -21.05 -9.64 22.59
CA VAL A 40 -19.60 -9.74 22.36
C VAL A 40 -18.89 -9.78 23.72
N ALA A 41 -18.06 -10.79 23.97
CA ALA A 41 -17.24 -10.82 25.17
C ALA A 41 -16.32 -9.60 25.18
N PRO A 42 -16.15 -8.89 26.31
CA PRO A 42 -15.30 -7.70 26.35
C PRO A 42 -13.88 -8.06 25.90
N LYS A 43 -13.35 -7.33 24.90
CA LYS A 43 -11.96 -7.51 24.46
C LYS A 43 -11.03 -7.29 25.65
N PRO A 44 -9.99 -8.13 25.82
CA PRO A 44 -9.02 -7.94 26.90
C PRO A 44 -8.34 -6.58 26.74
N ALA A 45 -8.26 -5.82 27.83
CA ALA A 45 -7.63 -4.50 27.82
C ALA A 45 -6.16 -4.57 27.40
N ILE A 46 -5.68 -3.53 26.70
CA ILE A 46 -4.26 -3.36 26.35
C ILE A 46 -3.39 -3.45 27.60
N ARG A 47 -2.48 -4.41 27.62
CA ARG A 47 -1.51 -4.61 28.70
C ARG A 47 -0.32 -3.69 28.47
N VAL A 48 0.09 -2.96 29.51
CA VAL A 48 1.26 -2.07 29.48
C VAL A 48 2.28 -2.54 30.50
N ILE A 49 3.53 -2.76 30.06
CA ILE A 49 4.65 -3.12 30.92
C ILE A 49 5.89 -2.29 30.59
N GLU A 50 6.80 -2.12 31.54
CA GLU A 50 8.13 -1.57 31.28
C GLU A 50 8.95 -2.60 30.49
N ALA A 51 9.39 -2.22 29.28
CA ALA A 51 10.13 -3.08 28.37
C ALA A 51 10.83 -2.25 27.29
N SER A 52 12.09 -2.56 27.02
CA SER A 52 12.83 -1.99 25.89
C SER A 52 12.45 -2.65 24.56
N LEU A 53 12.77 -1.99 23.46
CA LEU A 53 12.71 -2.60 22.13
C LEU A 53 13.52 -3.92 22.12
N PRO A 54 12.97 -5.03 21.58
CA PRO A 54 13.69 -6.29 21.51
C PRO A 54 14.97 -6.18 20.70
N GLU A 55 16.04 -6.85 21.14
CA GLU A 55 17.34 -6.81 20.46
C GLU A 55 17.28 -7.30 19.00
N ARG A 56 16.29 -8.15 18.66
CA ARG A 56 16.09 -8.65 17.29
C ARG A 56 15.91 -7.55 16.25
N PHE A 57 15.36 -6.39 16.62
CA PHE A 57 15.20 -5.25 15.71
C PHE A 57 16.54 -4.67 15.22
N ARG A 58 17.64 -4.97 15.92
CA ARG A 58 19.00 -4.56 15.55
C ARG A 58 19.87 -5.73 15.10
N ALA A 59 19.31 -6.93 14.98
CA ALA A 59 20.07 -8.10 14.56
C ALA A 59 20.56 -7.93 13.11
N PRO A 60 21.74 -8.47 12.77
CA PRO A 60 22.25 -8.44 11.40
C PRO A 60 21.32 -9.23 10.47
N LEU A 61 21.16 -8.75 9.24
CA LEU A 61 20.33 -9.42 8.23
C LEU A 61 21.06 -10.59 7.60
N PRO A 62 20.32 -11.55 7.02
CA PRO A 62 20.92 -12.67 6.31
C PRO A 62 21.79 -12.24 5.14
N SER A 63 22.96 -12.86 5.02
CA SER A 63 23.94 -12.59 3.94
C SER A 63 23.95 -13.66 2.85
N THR A 64 22.95 -14.55 2.83
CA THR A 64 22.74 -15.54 1.78
C THR A 64 21.28 -15.50 1.33
N SER A 65 21.01 -15.77 0.05
CA SER A 65 19.67 -15.78 -0.53
C SER A 65 18.75 -16.80 0.15
N GLN A 66 19.28 -17.97 0.50
CA GLN A 66 18.53 -19.02 1.20
C GLN A 66 18.06 -18.56 2.60
N GLU A 67 18.95 -17.96 3.39
CA GLU A 67 18.59 -17.47 4.72
C GLU A 67 17.70 -16.23 4.65
N LEU A 68 17.91 -15.35 3.67
CA LEU A 68 17.05 -14.20 3.42
C LEU A 68 15.64 -14.65 3.04
N GLN A 69 15.51 -15.71 2.23
CA GLN A 69 14.21 -16.26 1.87
C GLN A 69 13.50 -16.90 3.07
N ALA A 70 14.22 -17.62 3.93
CA ALA A 70 13.67 -18.14 5.18
C ALA A 70 13.21 -17.01 6.11
N TRP A 71 14.00 -15.93 6.20
CA TRP A 71 13.62 -14.73 6.95
C TRP A 71 12.36 -14.05 6.39
N ALA A 72 12.29 -13.87 5.06
CA ALA A 72 11.14 -13.24 4.40
C ALA A 72 9.84 -14.03 4.60
N ARG A 73 9.92 -15.35 4.82
CA ARG A 73 8.77 -16.22 5.18
C ARG A 73 8.48 -16.28 6.68
N GLY A 74 9.17 -15.50 7.51
CA GLY A 74 8.97 -15.48 8.96
C GLY A 74 9.62 -16.64 9.72
N GLU A 75 10.43 -17.50 9.07
CA GLU A 75 11.05 -18.68 9.69
C GLU A 75 12.24 -18.33 10.62
N ARG A 76 12.58 -17.04 10.74
CA ARG A 76 13.70 -16.52 11.52
C ARG A 76 13.23 -15.51 12.58
N PRO A 77 12.53 -15.95 13.64
CA PRO A 77 11.90 -15.05 14.63
C PRO A 77 12.90 -14.25 15.49
N ASN A 78 14.19 -14.58 15.41
CA ASN A 78 15.29 -13.89 16.09
C ASN A 78 15.86 -12.70 15.29
N LEU A 79 15.36 -12.45 14.08
CA LEU A 79 15.72 -11.32 13.22
C LEU A 79 14.60 -10.26 13.26
N PRO A 80 14.83 -9.04 12.73
CA PRO A 80 13.76 -8.04 12.64
C PRO A 80 12.56 -8.58 11.83
N PRO A 81 11.32 -8.20 12.14
CA PRO A 81 10.17 -8.58 11.29
C PRO A 81 10.35 -8.13 9.83
N PRO A 82 10.01 -8.97 8.82
CA PRO A 82 10.11 -8.58 7.41
C PRO A 82 9.34 -7.32 7.05
N SER A 83 8.09 -7.20 7.52
CA SER A 83 7.24 -6.03 7.34
C SER A 83 7.89 -4.75 7.88
N HIS A 84 8.54 -4.82 9.06
CA HIS A 84 9.25 -3.68 9.65
C HIS A 84 10.36 -3.15 8.73
N LEU A 85 11.25 -4.01 8.24
CA LEU A 85 12.33 -3.56 7.34
C LEU A 85 11.81 -3.13 5.98
N ARG A 86 10.82 -3.83 5.43
CA ARG A 86 10.20 -3.47 4.16
C ARG A 86 9.61 -2.07 4.23
N ASP A 87 8.82 -1.76 5.25
CA ASP A 87 8.14 -0.46 5.35
C ASP A 87 9.14 0.69 5.53
N HIS A 88 10.17 0.50 6.36
CA HIS A 88 11.23 1.51 6.51
C HIS A 88 12.10 1.65 5.25
N LEU A 89 12.33 0.56 4.51
CA LEU A 89 12.99 0.63 3.20
C LEU A 89 12.15 1.44 2.20
N LEU A 90 10.84 1.17 2.12
CA LEU A 90 9.92 1.91 1.25
C LEU A 90 9.88 3.41 1.60
N GLN A 91 10.03 3.75 2.87
CA GLN A 91 10.15 5.14 3.35
C GLN A 91 11.50 5.79 3.02
N GLY A 92 12.51 5.02 2.60
CA GLY A 92 13.86 5.52 2.39
C GLY A 92 14.62 5.80 3.68
N ALA A 93 14.33 5.06 4.76
CA ALA A 93 15.05 5.22 6.02
C ALA A 93 16.54 4.85 5.84
N THR A 94 17.41 5.83 6.07
CA THR A 94 18.87 5.69 5.90
C THR A 94 19.44 4.57 6.79
N GLU A 95 18.91 4.40 7.99
CA GLU A 95 19.32 3.34 8.93
C GLU A 95 19.02 1.94 8.36
N THR A 96 17.86 1.76 7.74
CA THR A 96 17.47 0.49 7.12
C THR A 96 18.32 0.20 5.89
N ILE A 97 18.55 1.19 5.02
CA ILE A 97 19.44 1.03 3.86
C ILE A 97 20.86 0.67 4.33
N SER A 98 21.36 1.32 5.39
CA SER A 98 22.67 1.00 5.99
C SER A 98 22.73 -0.41 6.55
N GLN A 99 21.66 -0.90 7.18
CA GLN A 99 21.58 -2.26 7.69
C GLN A 99 21.61 -3.30 6.55
N ILE A 100 20.93 -3.02 5.44
CA ILE A 100 20.97 -3.83 4.22
C ILE A 100 22.38 -3.79 3.61
N GLU A 101 23.03 -2.63 3.58
CA GLU A 101 24.41 -2.48 3.10
C GLU A 101 25.40 -3.33 3.90
N LEU A 102 25.30 -3.34 5.23
CA LEU A 102 26.16 -4.15 6.09
C LEU A 102 26.01 -5.66 5.83
N ALA A 103 24.80 -6.13 5.54
CA ALA A 103 24.56 -7.51 5.13
C ALA A 103 25.07 -7.78 3.71
N ALA A 104 24.83 -6.84 2.78
CA ALA A 104 25.26 -6.91 1.39
C ALA A 104 26.78 -7.06 1.24
N GLN A 105 27.57 -6.44 2.12
CA GLN A 105 29.03 -6.58 2.15
C GLN A 105 29.51 -8.01 2.42
N GLN A 106 28.63 -8.89 2.94
CA GLN A 106 28.94 -10.28 3.29
C GLN A 106 28.37 -11.29 2.28
N VAL A 107 27.63 -10.84 1.26
CA VAL A 107 27.02 -11.71 0.25
C VAL A 107 28.07 -12.11 -0.79
N ASP A 108 28.19 -13.42 -1.07
CA ASP A 108 29.05 -13.94 -2.13
C ASP A 108 28.62 -13.36 -3.50
N PRO A 109 29.55 -12.87 -4.35
CA PRO A 109 29.23 -12.39 -5.69
C PRO A 109 28.39 -13.34 -6.56
N ALA A 110 28.54 -14.65 -6.39
CA ALA A 110 27.73 -15.64 -7.10
C ALA A 110 26.26 -15.65 -6.65
N ASP A 111 25.95 -15.11 -5.47
CA ASP A 111 24.62 -15.11 -4.87
C ASP A 111 23.92 -13.73 -4.95
N TRP A 112 24.61 -12.68 -5.42
CA TRP A 112 24.09 -11.30 -5.46
C TRP A 112 22.72 -11.20 -6.15
N GLN A 113 22.53 -11.86 -7.30
CA GLN A 113 21.27 -11.79 -8.04
C GLN A 113 20.12 -12.52 -7.33
N ALA A 114 20.39 -13.70 -6.76
CA ALA A 114 19.38 -14.46 -6.03
C ALA A 114 18.98 -13.74 -4.74
N TRP A 115 19.94 -13.15 -4.03
CA TRP A 115 19.70 -12.33 -2.85
C TRP A 115 18.89 -11.07 -3.19
N GLY A 116 19.24 -10.40 -4.30
CA GLY A 116 18.49 -9.25 -4.81
C GLY A 116 17.05 -9.58 -5.24
N GLN A 117 16.83 -10.76 -5.84
CA GLN A 117 15.48 -11.21 -6.21
C GLN A 117 14.57 -11.35 -4.98
N VAL A 118 15.06 -11.89 -3.86
CA VAL A 118 14.27 -12.02 -2.62
C VAL A 118 13.82 -10.64 -2.11
N TRP A 119 14.70 -9.64 -2.14
CA TRP A 119 14.31 -8.25 -1.82
C TRP A 119 13.27 -7.72 -2.80
N SER A 120 13.47 -7.92 -4.10
CA SER A 120 12.52 -7.49 -5.13
C SER A 120 11.14 -8.12 -4.97
N ASP A 121 11.07 -9.38 -4.50
CA ASP A 121 9.80 -10.06 -4.24
C ASP A 121 9.13 -9.49 -2.98
N LEU A 122 9.89 -9.23 -1.93
CA LEU A 122 9.40 -8.67 -0.66
C LEU A 122 8.74 -7.28 -0.83
N VAL A 123 9.28 -6.44 -1.71
CA VAL A 123 8.80 -5.05 -1.94
C VAL A 123 7.95 -4.91 -3.20
N GLY A 124 7.77 -5.98 -3.97
CA GLY A 124 7.34 -5.91 -5.36
C GLY A 124 5.91 -5.38 -5.61
N TYR A 125 5.07 -5.34 -4.58
CA TYR A 125 3.69 -4.84 -4.65
C TYR A 125 3.50 -3.47 -3.99
N TYR A 126 4.58 -2.88 -3.48
CA TYR A 126 4.53 -1.66 -2.70
C TYR A 126 5.11 -0.48 -3.49
N ARG A 127 4.59 0.72 -3.22
CA ARG A 127 5.13 1.97 -3.77
C ARG A 127 6.03 2.63 -2.72
N PRO A 128 7.29 2.92 -3.04
CA PRO A 128 8.17 3.64 -2.13
C PRO A 128 7.86 5.13 -2.14
N GLU A 129 8.35 5.81 -1.12
CA GLU A 129 8.30 7.26 -0.99
C GLU A 129 9.42 7.94 -1.78
N PRO A 130 9.28 9.24 -2.10
CA PRO A 130 10.34 9.99 -2.80
C PRO A 130 11.71 9.92 -2.12
N ALA A 131 11.75 9.80 -0.79
CA ALA A 131 12.98 9.65 -0.03
C ALA A 131 13.75 8.38 -0.41
N PHE A 132 13.08 7.24 -0.59
CA PHE A 132 13.74 6.01 -1.07
C PHE A 132 14.40 6.21 -2.43
N CYS A 133 13.73 6.92 -3.36
CA CYS A 133 14.28 7.21 -4.67
C CYS A 133 15.54 8.07 -4.57
N ALA A 134 15.54 9.10 -3.73
CA ALA A 134 16.69 9.97 -3.52
C ALA A 134 17.88 9.21 -2.90
N GLU A 135 17.63 8.41 -1.86
CA GLU A 135 18.66 7.66 -1.14
C GLU A 135 19.24 6.50 -1.97
N SER A 136 18.42 5.85 -2.80
CA SER A 136 18.86 4.69 -3.60
C SER A 136 19.59 5.09 -4.88
N GLN A 137 19.32 6.27 -5.45
CA GLN A 137 19.87 6.69 -6.75
C GLN A 137 21.41 6.57 -6.84
N PRO A 138 22.21 7.02 -5.84
CA PRO A 138 23.67 6.86 -5.88
C PRO A 138 24.12 5.40 -5.93
N VAL A 139 23.40 4.51 -5.24
CA VAL A 139 23.67 3.06 -5.25
C VAL A 139 23.37 2.47 -6.62
N ILE A 140 22.24 2.83 -7.22
CA ILE A 140 21.83 2.32 -8.54
C ILE A 140 22.79 2.75 -9.66
N ALA A 141 23.23 4.02 -9.60
CA ALA A 141 24.20 4.58 -10.53
C ALA A 141 25.61 3.97 -10.36
N GLY A 142 25.91 3.43 -9.18
CA GLY A 142 27.21 2.86 -8.81
C GLY A 142 27.58 1.56 -9.53
N ALA A 143 28.68 0.94 -9.08
CA ALA A 143 29.13 -0.36 -9.57
C ALA A 143 28.18 -1.50 -9.18
N ASP A 144 28.33 -2.66 -9.82
CA ASP A 144 27.61 -3.86 -9.40
C ASP A 144 27.98 -4.24 -7.96
N SER A 145 26.98 -4.57 -7.17
CA SER A 145 27.11 -4.94 -5.75
C SER A 145 25.83 -5.62 -5.28
N ALA A 146 25.90 -6.43 -4.22
CA ALA A 146 24.70 -7.01 -3.59
C ALA A 146 23.68 -5.94 -3.18
N LEU A 147 24.12 -4.79 -2.64
CA LEU A 147 23.23 -3.70 -2.26
C LEU A 147 22.47 -3.16 -3.47
N ARG A 148 23.18 -2.93 -4.59
CA ARG A 148 22.53 -2.53 -5.85
C ARG A 148 21.50 -3.57 -6.30
N GLN A 149 21.82 -4.86 -6.23
CA GLN A 149 20.89 -5.94 -6.61
C GLN A 149 19.63 -5.97 -5.73
N ALA A 150 19.74 -5.64 -4.45
CA ALA A 150 18.59 -5.54 -3.55
C ALA A 150 17.67 -4.35 -3.84
N LEU A 151 18.23 -3.19 -4.20
CA LEU A 151 17.45 -1.96 -4.37
C LEU A 151 16.91 -1.78 -5.80
N ILE A 152 17.58 -2.36 -6.80
CA ILE A 152 17.31 -2.03 -8.22
C ILE A 152 15.93 -2.46 -8.71
N GLY A 153 15.35 -3.55 -8.18
CA GLY A 153 14.01 -3.98 -8.56
C GLY A 153 12.93 -2.95 -8.22
N LEU A 154 12.94 -2.48 -6.96
CA LEU A 154 12.03 -1.45 -6.47
C LEU A 154 12.26 -0.11 -7.17
N TYR A 155 13.53 0.31 -7.29
CA TYR A 155 13.88 1.56 -7.96
C TYR A 155 13.41 1.57 -9.43
N ALA A 156 13.69 0.50 -10.17
CA ALA A 156 13.32 0.38 -11.58
C ALA A 156 11.82 0.49 -11.82
N GLY A 157 10.99 -0.04 -10.92
CA GLY A 157 9.54 -0.02 -11.05
C GLY A 157 8.86 1.29 -10.60
N THR A 158 9.56 2.20 -9.93
CA THR A 158 8.88 3.33 -9.24
C THR A 158 9.62 4.67 -9.27
N CYS A 159 10.95 4.66 -9.27
CA CYS A 159 11.77 5.87 -9.18
C CYS A 159 12.39 6.28 -10.51
N PHE A 160 12.43 5.36 -11.46
CA PHE A 160 13.23 5.44 -12.66
C PHE A 160 12.75 6.52 -13.62
N LYS A 161 13.68 7.27 -14.22
CA LYS A 161 13.39 8.30 -15.22
C LYS A 161 13.78 7.85 -16.63
N SER A 162 13.11 8.38 -17.65
CA SER A 162 13.32 7.94 -19.03
C SER A 162 14.77 8.14 -19.55
N ASP A 163 15.49 9.13 -19.03
CA ASP A 163 16.90 9.39 -19.34
C ASP A 163 17.87 8.43 -18.66
N GLU A 164 17.40 7.61 -17.71
CA GLU A 164 18.20 6.63 -16.99
C GLU A 164 18.23 5.26 -17.68
N ILE A 165 17.57 5.07 -18.84
CA ILE A 165 17.42 3.76 -19.52
C ILE A 165 18.75 3.00 -19.73
N ALA A 166 19.86 3.74 -19.91
CA ALA A 166 21.19 3.16 -20.01
C ALA A 166 21.55 2.27 -18.80
N TRP A 167 20.97 2.51 -17.63
CA TRP A 167 21.13 1.66 -16.44
C TRP A 167 20.45 0.30 -16.59
N MET A 168 19.31 0.23 -17.28
CA MET A 168 18.65 -1.04 -17.61
C MET A 168 19.40 -1.83 -18.69
N ASP A 169 20.17 -1.15 -19.53
CA ASP A 169 21.00 -1.80 -20.55
C ASP A 169 22.34 -2.34 -20.03
N ARG A 170 22.74 -1.98 -18.80
CA ARG A 170 24.00 -2.46 -18.23
C ARG A 170 24.01 -3.98 -18.05
N PRO A 171 25.07 -4.71 -18.46
CA PRO A 171 25.12 -6.17 -18.35
C PRO A 171 24.82 -6.74 -16.95
N ASP A 172 25.13 -5.99 -15.90
CA ASP A 172 24.94 -6.35 -14.49
C ASP A 172 23.52 -6.09 -13.96
N THR A 173 22.65 -5.41 -14.70
CA THR A 173 21.25 -5.24 -14.29
C THR A 173 20.49 -6.56 -14.45
N PRO A 174 19.85 -7.07 -13.38
CA PRO A 174 19.20 -8.37 -13.39
C PRO A 174 17.90 -8.34 -14.20
N GLY A 175 17.50 -9.50 -14.72
CA GLY A 175 16.30 -9.60 -15.55
C GLY A 175 15.02 -9.15 -14.86
N PHE A 176 14.86 -9.42 -13.56
CA PHE A 176 13.68 -9.00 -12.81
C PHE A 176 13.53 -7.47 -12.75
N ALA A 177 14.63 -6.72 -12.65
CA ALA A 177 14.58 -5.26 -12.63
C ALA A 177 14.20 -4.69 -14.00
N ILE A 178 14.65 -5.33 -15.08
CA ILE A 178 14.21 -4.96 -16.45
C ILE A 178 12.70 -5.18 -16.59
N LEU A 179 12.16 -6.30 -16.10
CA LEU A 179 10.71 -6.54 -16.15
C LEU A 179 9.96 -5.48 -15.34
N ARG A 180 10.38 -5.22 -14.10
CA ARG A 180 9.76 -4.20 -13.23
C ARG A 180 9.77 -2.81 -13.86
N PHE A 181 10.87 -2.46 -14.53
CA PHE A 181 10.95 -1.24 -15.32
C PHE A 181 9.80 -1.21 -16.32
N TYR A 182 9.73 -2.13 -17.29
CA TYR A 182 8.69 -2.06 -18.31
C TYR A 182 7.25 -2.29 -17.79
N GLU A 183 7.05 -3.03 -16.70
CA GLU A 183 5.73 -3.23 -16.07
C GLU A 183 5.14 -1.94 -15.49
N SER A 184 5.99 -1.05 -14.96
CA SER A 184 5.52 0.20 -14.34
C SER A 184 4.81 1.15 -15.33
N GLU A 185 5.10 1.07 -16.63
CA GLU A 185 4.39 1.84 -17.67
C GLU A 185 2.89 1.58 -17.70
N ILE A 186 2.45 0.38 -17.31
CA ILE A 186 1.05 -0.04 -17.42
C ILE A 186 0.14 0.81 -16.51
N TYR A 187 0.69 1.25 -15.37
CA TYR A 187 -0.03 1.92 -14.29
C TYR A 187 0.12 3.46 -14.29
N GLU A 188 1.00 4.01 -15.14
CA GLU A 188 1.19 5.45 -15.27
C GLU A 188 0.19 6.04 -16.29
N ASN A 189 -0.35 7.24 -16.00
CA ASN A 189 -1.23 7.97 -16.90
C ASN A 189 -0.80 9.45 -17.00
N PRO A 190 -0.35 9.95 -18.17
CA PRO A 190 -0.18 9.20 -19.43
C PRO A 190 0.97 8.19 -19.33
N ARG A 191 0.83 7.06 -20.01
CA ARG A 191 1.90 6.05 -20.08
C ARG A 191 3.15 6.69 -20.69
N PRO A 192 4.29 6.74 -19.99
CA PRO A 192 5.52 7.20 -20.61
C PRO A 192 5.88 6.23 -21.73
N VAL A 193 6.41 6.76 -22.83
CA VAL A 193 6.91 5.93 -23.92
C VAL A 193 8.38 5.66 -23.65
N ARG A 194 8.74 4.48 -23.12
CA ARG A 194 10.15 4.11 -22.95
C ARG A 194 10.72 3.58 -24.26
N ALA A 195 12.02 3.80 -24.43
CA ALA A 195 12.73 3.23 -25.58
C ALA A 195 12.84 1.70 -25.40
N TYR A 196 12.74 0.98 -26.51
CA TYR A 196 12.88 -0.46 -26.52
C TYR A 196 14.33 -0.89 -26.27
N SER A 197 14.53 -1.85 -25.35
CA SER A 197 15.82 -2.52 -25.12
C SER A 197 15.78 -3.97 -25.59
N PRO A 198 16.73 -4.44 -26.42
CA PRO A 198 16.87 -5.85 -26.78
C PRO A 198 17.02 -6.79 -25.57
N ARG A 199 17.48 -6.27 -24.42
CA ARG A 199 17.56 -7.08 -23.19
C ARG A 199 16.17 -7.46 -22.67
N LEU A 200 15.15 -6.64 -22.89
CA LEU A 200 13.77 -6.97 -22.55
C LEU A 200 13.34 -8.26 -23.26
N ALA A 201 13.56 -8.37 -24.57
CA ALA A 201 13.22 -9.58 -25.33
C ALA A 201 14.01 -10.81 -24.86
N ALA A 202 15.29 -10.66 -24.50
CA ALA A 202 16.08 -11.75 -23.94
C ALA A 202 15.52 -12.24 -22.59
N VAL A 203 15.17 -11.32 -21.70
CA VAL A 203 14.60 -11.62 -20.38
C VAL A 203 13.21 -12.27 -20.52
N ILE A 204 12.33 -11.70 -21.34
CA ILE A 204 11.00 -12.26 -21.63
C ILE A 204 11.14 -13.65 -22.25
N GLY A 205 12.06 -13.83 -23.20
CA GLY A 205 12.31 -15.13 -23.82
C GLY A 205 12.70 -16.19 -22.80
N ALA A 206 13.57 -15.85 -21.84
CA ALA A 206 13.94 -16.76 -20.75
C ALA A 206 12.76 -17.08 -19.82
N ARG A 207 11.93 -16.09 -19.49
CA ARG A 207 10.72 -16.30 -18.66
C ARG A 207 9.67 -17.16 -19.35
N ILE A 208 9.41 -16.92 -20.63
CA ILE A 208 8.44 -17.70 -21.42
C ILE A 208 8.83 -19.18 -21.50
N GLU A 209 10.11 -19.52 -21.41
CA GLU A 209 10.57 -20.91 -21.42
C GLU A 209 10.45 -21.60 -20.06
N ASN A 210 10.58 -20.86 -18.96
CA ASN A 210 10.77 -21.43 -17.63
C ASN A 210 9.59 -21.20 -16.66
N ASP A 211 8.79 -20.15 -16.83
CA ASP A 211 7.70 -19.79 -15.91
C ASP A 211 6.41 -20.55 -16.23
N GLU A 212 5.34 -20.37 -15.46
CA GLU A 212 4.03 -21.00 -15.71
C GLU A 212 3.34 -20.45 -16.97
N ALA A 213 2.61 -21.32 -17.67
CA ALA A 213 2.01 -20.99 -18.98
C ALA A 213 1.05 -19.78 -18.93
N TRP A 214 0.34 -19.57 -17.82
CA TRP A 214 -0.59 -18.45 -17.68
C TRP A 214 0.12 -17.08 -17.60
N ARG A 215 1.40 -17.03 -17.18
CA ARG A 215 2.20 -15.78 -17.16
C ARG A 215 2.77 -15.40 -18.52
N VAL A 216 2.86 -16.35 -19.45
CA VAL A 216 3.45 -16.12 -20.80
C VAL A 216 2.77 -14.96 -21.53
N GLY A 217 1.44 -14.89 -21.47
CA GLY A 217 0.69 -13.80 -22.09
C GLY A 217 1.03 -12.42 -21.51
N GLN A 218 1.25 -12.33 -20.20
CA GLN A 218 1.62 -11.07 -19.53
C GLN A 218 3.01 -10.60 -19.96
N TYR A 219 4.00 -11.49 -19.95
CA TYR A 219 5.34 -11.14 -20.43
C TYR A 219 5.34 -10.80 -21.93
N ALA A 220 4.62 -11.55 -22.75
CA ALA A 220 4.49 -11.26 -24.17
C ALA A 220 3.84 -9.89 -24.42
N ALA A 221 2.84 -9.51 -23.62
CA ALA A 221 2.18 -8.21 -23.71
C ALA A 221 3.14 -7.04 -23.44
N LEU A 222 4.08 -7.17 -22.49
CA LEU A 222 5.10 -6.15 -22.24
C LEU A 222 5.91 -5.82 -23.50
N LEU A 223 6.27 -6.83 -24.29
CA LEU A 223 7.00 -6.64 -25.55
C LEU A 223 6.09 -6.15 -26.68
N ALA A 224 4.83 -6.60 -26.72
CA ALA A 224 3.86 -6.20 -27.75
C ALA A 224 3.37 -4.75 -27.60
N ASP A 225 3.29 -4.25 -26.36
CA ASP A 225 2.88 -2.86 -26.06
C ASP A 225 4.00 -1.85 -26.34
N GLN A 226 5.24 -2.30 -26.62
CA GLN A 226 6.32 -1.40 -27.02
C GLN A 226 6.05 -0.77 -28.39
N PRO A 227 6.29 0.55 -28.56
CA PRO A 227 6.04 1.24 -29.82
C PRO A 227 7.01 0.85 -30.94
N ASP A 228 8.18 0.29 -30.60
CA ASP A 228 9.22 -0.07 -31.56
C ASP A 228 8.85 -1.37 -32.32
N ALA A 229 8.88 -1.30 -33.64
CA ALA A 229 8.64 -2.47 -34.49
C ALA A 229 9.65 -3.62 -34.25
N ALA A 230 10.85 -3.33 -33.76
CA ALA A 230 11.83 -4.34 -33.37
C ALA A 230 11.30 -5.25 -32.25
N ALA A 231 10.60 -4.71 -31.26
CA ALA A 231 10.01 -5.48 -30.16
C ALA A 231 8.99 -6.52 -30.68
N THR A 232 8.10 -6.11 -31.60
CA THR A 232 7.16 -7.05 -32.24
C THR A 232 7.89 -8.14 -33.03
N ARG A 233 8.98 -7.80 -33.75
CA ARG A 233 9.77 -8.79 -34.50
C ARG A 233 10.44 -9.81 -33.57
N ASP A 234 10.96 -9.35 -32.44
CA ASP A 234 11.53 -10.25 -31.43
C ASP A 234 10.45 -11.15 -30.84
N LEU A 235 9.25 -10.63 -30.57
CA LEU A 235 8.11 -11.44 -30.12
C LEU A 235 7.68 -12.52 -31.13
N LEU A 236 7.70 -12.19 -32.43
CA LEU A 236 7.47 -13.15 -33.52
C LEU A 236 8.53 -14.24 -33.58
N ALA A 237 9.80 -13.88 -33.38
CA ALA A 237 10.90 -14.84 -33.30
C ALA A 237 10.74 -15.76 -32.07
N LEU A 238 10.28 -15.23 -30.94
CA LEU A 238 9.93 -16.01 -29.75
C LEU A 238 8.77 -16.98 -30.04
N HIS A 239 7.68 -16.51 -30.64
CA HIS A 239 6.56 -17.37 -31.02
C HIS A 239 7.02 -18.55 -31.91
N ALA A 240 7.87 -18.29 -32.91
CA ALA A 240 8.32 -19.30 -33.86
C ALA A 240 9.18 -20.42 -33.23
N ARG A 241 9.83 -20.18 -32.09
CA ARG A 241 10.67 -21.18 -31.40
C ARG A 241 9.92 -21.99 -30.33
N ILE A 242 8.75 -21.53 -29.88
CA ILE A 242 7.97 -22.20 -28.83
C ILE A 242 7.28 -23.43 -29.42
N LYS A 243 7.55 -24.59 -28.82
CA LYS A 243 6.94 -25.87 -29.22
C LYS A 243 5.67 -26.22 -28.45
N ASP A 244 5.54 -25.66 -27.24
CA ASP A 244 4.36 -25.87 -26.41
C ASP A 244 3.19 -25.03 -26.94
N PRO A 245 2.06 -25.65 -27.35
CA PRO A 245 0.97 -24.92 -27.99
C PRO A 245 0.31 -23.92 -27.05
N ILE A 246 0.19 -24.21 -25.75
CA ILE A 246 -0.44 -23.30 -24.78
C ILE A 246 0.39 -22.03 -24.64
N ARG A 247 1.72 -22.16 -24.50
CA ARG A 247 2.62 -21.01 -24.45
C ARG A 247 2.64 -20.23 -25.76
N ALA A 248 2.65 -20.93 -26.90
CA ALA A 248 2.61 -20.29 -28.21
C ALA A 248 1.32 -19.47 -28.40
N ASP A 249 0.18 -20.01 -27.97
CA ASP A 249 -1.11 -19.31 -28.00
C ASP A 249 -1.11 -18.08 -27.09
N GLY A 250 -0.49 -18.16 -25.90
CA GLY A 250 -0.28 -17.00 -25.02
C GLY A 250 0.52 -15.87 -25.68
N VAL A 251 1.58 -16.21 -26.41
CA VAL A 251 2.36 -15.23 -27.20
C VAL A 251 1.55 -14.70 -28.39
N ALA A 252 0.83 -15.57 -29.10
CA ALA A 252 0.00 -15.18 -30.23
C ALA A 252 -1.12 -14.21 -29.82
N ALA A 253 -1.70 -14.39 -28.62
CA ALA A 253 -2.73 -13.51 -28.07
C ALA A 253 -2.23 -12.08 -27.86
N ALA A 254 -0.98 -11.90 -27.39
CA ALA A 254 -0.37 -10.59 -27.18
C ALA A 254 -0.14 -9.82 -28.50
N LEU A 255 -0.06 -10.50 -29.64
CA LEU A 255 0.13 -9.87 -30.96
C LEU A 255 -1.14 -9.18 -31.51
N ASN A 256 -2.28 -9.24 -30.81
CA ASN A 256 -3.56 -8.67 -31.28
C ASN A 256 -3.52 -7.16 -31.54
N ARG A 257 -2.70 -6.41 -30.79
CA ARG A 257 -2.52 -4.96 -30.92
C ARG A 257 -1.47 -4.57 -31.96
N SER A 258 -0.74 -5.53 -32.50
CA SER A 258 0.35 -5.23 -33.41
C SER A 258 -0.14 -4.61 -34.73
N LYS A 259 0.65 -3.66 -35.24
CA LYS A 259 0.45 -3.06 -36.56
C LYS A 259 1.17 -3.84 -37.68
N LEU A 260 2.05 -4.80 -37.35
CA LEU A 260 2.76 -5.60 -38.35
C LEU A 260 1.84 -6.67 -38.96
N PRO A 261 1.76 -6.79 -40.30
CA PRO A 261 0.91 -7.79 -40.96
C PRO A 261 1.19 -9.24 -40.52
N GLU A 262 2.46 -9.60 -40.37
CA GLU A 262 2.90 -10.92 -39.94
C GLU A 262 2.46 -11.26 -38.51
N ALA A 263 2.49 -10.29 -37.59
CA ALA A 263 1.98 -10.44 -36.22
C ALA A 263 0.47 -10.65 -36.20
N ARG A 264 -0.26 -9.87 -37.01
CA ARG A 264 -1.71 -10.04 -37.17
C ARG A 264 -2.07 -11.41 -37.73
N ALA A 265 -1.28 -11.94 -38.66
CA ALA A 265 -1.51 -13.28 -39.20
C ALA A 265 -1.40 -14.37 -38.12
N VAL A 266 -0.41 -14.25 -37.22
CA VAL A 266 -0.25 -15.17 -36.07
C VAL A 266 -1.46 -15.09 -35.12
N PHE A 267 -1.89 -13.88 -34.76
CA PHE A 267 -3.07 -13.68 -33.92
C PHE A 267 -4.36 -14.20 -34.57
N MET A 268 -4.58 -13.94 -35.86
CA MET A 268 -5.76 -14.45 -36.57
C MET A 268 -5.77 -15.98 -36.64
N ALA A 269 -4.61 -16.62 -36.78
CA ALA A 269 -4.49 -18.07 -36.72
C ALA A 269 -4.86 -18.63 -35.34
N LEU A 270 -4.52 -17.93 -34.25
CA LEU A 270 -5.01 -18.26 -32.91
C LEU A 270 -6.55 -18.21 -32.88
N CYS A 271 -7.17 -17.13 -33.32
CA CYS A 271 -8.63 -16.97 -33.26
C CYS A 271 -9.41 -17.95 -34.14
N GLN A 272 -8.80 -18.47 -35.20
CA GLN A 272 -9.39 -19.57 -35.98
C GLN A 272 -9.40 -20.89 -35.21
N ARG A 273 -8.39 -21.14 -34.37
CA ARG A 273 -8.31 -22.34 -33.51
C ARG A 273 -9.15 -22.21 -32.24
N HIS A 274 -9.19 -21.01 -31.66
CA HIS A 274 -9.79 -20.69 -30.38
C HIS A 274 -10.71 -19.46 -30.46
N PRO A 275 -11.85 -19.55 -31.17
CA PRO A 275 -12.80 -18.43 -31.29
C PRO A 275 -13.35 -17.96 -29.94
N GLU A 276 -13.35 -18.82 -28.92
CA GLU A 276 -13.76 -18.53 -27.55
C GLU A 276 -12.73 -17.74 -26.74
N HIS A 277 -11.48 -17.61 -27.21
CA HIS A 277 -10.45 -16.89 -26.49
C HIS A 277 -10.86 -15.43 -26.28
N SER A 278 -10.65 -14.88 -25.08
CA SER A 278 -11.10 -13.52 -24.71
C SER A 278 -10.59 -12.47 -25.69
N SER A 279 -9.30 -12.53 -26.06
CA SER A 279 -8.68 -11.65 -27.05
C SER A 279 -9.33 -11.70 -28.44
N CYS A 280 -10.01 -12.78 -28.81
CA CYS A 280 -10.64 -12.97 -30.12
C CYS A 280 -12.09 -12.46 -30.17
N ARG A 281 -12.73 -12.30 -29.00
CA ARG A 281 -14.10 -11.78 -28.90
C ARG A 281 -14.15 -10.25 -29.05
N SER A 282 -13.10 -9.57 -28.60
CA SER A 282 -12.93 -8.14 -28.82
C SER A 282 -12.51 -7.92 -30.27
N ALA A 283 -13.45 -7.53 -31.14
CA ALA A 283 -13.07 -7.07 -32.47
C ALA A 283 -12.08 -5.89 -32.30
N PRO A 284 -10.96 -5.82 -33.05
CA PRO A 284 -10.07 -4.67 -33.00
C PRO A 284 -10.89 -3.40 -33.34
N GLY A 285 -11.12 -2.55 -32.34
CA GLY A 285 -11.97 -1.35 -32.46
C GLY A 285 -13.36 -1.43 -31.82
N GLN A 286 -13.71 -2.49 -31.08
CA GLN A 286 -14.77 -2.37 -30.08
C GLN A 286 -14.20 -1.58 -28.90
N ASP A 287 -14.50 -0.28 -28.91
CA ASP A 287 -14.29 0.61 -27.77
C ASP A 287 -14.79 -0.12 -26.52
N THR A 288 -13.88 -0.46 -25.60
CA THR A 288 -14.28 -0.69 -24.21
C THR A 288 -15.20 0.46 -23.85
N PRO A 289 -16.42 0.20 -23.32
CA PRO A 289 -17.35 1.27 -22.98
C PRO A 289 -16.54 2.29 -22.19
N ALA A 290 -16.42 3.51 -22.73
CA ALA A 290 -15.54 4.52 -22.18
C ALA A 290 -15.81 4.57 -20.69
N ASP A 291 -14.77 4.30 -19.89
CA ASP A 291 -14.83 4.43 -18.43
C ASP A 291 -15.60 5.71 -18.16
N SER A 292 -16.68 5.59 -17.38
CA SER A 292 -17.67 6.65 -17.16
C SER A 292 -16.96 8.00 -17.10
N ALA A 293 -17.31 8.88 -18.04
CA ALA A 293 -16.61 10.15 -18.24
C ALA A 293 -16.30 10.78 -16.88
N PRO A 294 -15.04 11.22 -16.64
CA PRO A 294 -14.62 11.65 -15.32
C PRO A 294 -15.62 12.66 -14.78
N GLU A 295 -16.08 12.42 -13.55
CA GLU A 295 -17.05 13.28 -12.91
C GLU A 295 -16.51 14.71 -12.90
N VAL A 296 -17.28 15.66 -13.43
CA VAL A 296 -16.83 17.05 -13.54
C VAL A 296 -16.78 17.64 -12.13
N VAL A 297 -15.58 17.78 -11.59
CA VAL A 297 -15.34 18.32 -10.24
C VAL A 297 -15.93 19.72 -10.12
N ASN A 298 -16.89 19.90 -9.21
CA ASN A 298 -17.43 21.22 -8.87
C ASN A 298 -16.42 21.97 -7.98
N ARG A 299 -15.52 22.73 -8.62
CA ARG A 299 -14.43 23.47 -7.94
C ARG A 299 -14.91 24.47 -6.89
N GLU A 300 -16.10 25.05 -7.04
CA GLU A 300 -16.64 25.96 -6.02
C GLU A 300 -17.05 25.19 -4.76
N ALA A 301 -17.75 24.05 -4.94
CA ALA A 301 -18.12 23.18 -3.83
C ALA A 301 -16.88 22.64 -3.10
N GLN A 302 -15.87 22.16 -3.85
CA GLN A 302 -14.60 21.70 -3.32
C GLN A 302 -13.90 22.76 -2.45
N ARG A 303 -13.81 24.02 -2.92
CA ARG A 303 -13.23 25.14 -2.16
C ARG A 303 -14.03 25.47 -0.90
N ASN A 304 -15.36 25.41 -0.97
CA ASN A 304 -16.21 25.64 0.20
C ASN A 304 -16.03 24.54 1.26
N THR A 305 -15.97 23.27 0.85
CA THR A 305 -15.69 22.13 1.74
C THR A 305 -14.30 22.26 2.37
N ALA A 306 -13.27 22.58 1.58
CA ALA A 306 -11.92 22.80 2.09
C ALA A 306 -11.88 23.92 3.13
N ALA A 307 -12.53 25.06 2.88
CA ALA A 307 -12.62 26.17 3.83
C ALA A 307 -13.34 25.76 5.13
N ALA A 308 -14.40 24.95 5.03
CA ALA A 308 -15.13 24.45 6.20
C ALA A 308 -14.28 23.51 7.05
N LEU A 309 -13.51 22.61 6.43
CA LEU A 309 -12.59 21.72 7.15
C LEU A 309 -11.45 22.48 7.83
N VAL A 310 -10.89 23.50 7.17
CA VAL A 310 -9.90 24.41 7.80
C VAL A 310 -10.52 25.11 9.00
N ALA A 311 -11.75 25.61 8.88
CA ALA A 311 -12.47 26.23 10.01
C ALA A 311 -12.76 25.24 11.16
N ALA A 312 -12.92 23.95 10.87
CA ALA A 312 -13.05 22.91 11.89
C ALA A 312 -11.72 22.61 12.61
N GLY A 313 -10.57 22.89 12.00
CA GLY A 313 -9.23 22.73 12.57
C GLY A 313 -8.27 21.85 11.76
N PHE A 314 -8.62 21.45 10.53
CA PHE A 314 -7.75 20.68 9.64
C PHE A 314 -6.82 21.59 8.83
N GLU A 315 -5.83 22.17 9.50
CA GLU A 315 -4.99 23.24 8.93
C GLU A 315 -4.23 22.83 7.65
N ARG A 316 -3.81 21.56 7.51
CA ARG A 316 -3.04 21.12 6.33
C ARG A 316 -3.83 21.22 5.03
N ILE A 317 -5.16 21.21 5.08
CA ILE A 317 -6.01 21.40 3.91
C ILE A 317 -5.78 22.76 3.25
N GLY A 318 -5.43 23.80 4.03
CA GLY A 318 -5.13 25.12 3.49
C GLY A 318 -3.88 25.18 2.60
N GLY A 319 -3.04 24.13 2.62
CA GLY A 319 -1.87 24.00 1.77
C GLY A 319 -2.10 23.24 0.47
N LEU A 320 -3.30 22.69 0.24
CA LEU A 320 -3.61 21.95 -0.98
C LEU A 320 -3.77 22.88 -2.19
N ASP A 321 -3.24 22.45 -3.33
CA ASP A 321 -3.58 23.03 -4.62
C ASP A 321 -4.89 22.41 -5.13
N LEU A 322 -5.99 23.10 -4.85
CA LEU A 322 -7.34 22.63 -5.19
C LEU A 322 -7.61 22.60 -6.70
N ASP A 323 -6.79 23.24 -7.54
CA ASP A 323 -6.99 23.24 -8.98
C ASP A 323 -6.37 22.00 -9.66
N THR A 324 -5.41 21.34 -8.99
CA THR A 324 -4.70 20.15 -9.49
C THR A 324 -5.10 18.86 -8.78
N THR A 325 -5.68 18.93 -7.59
CA THR A 325 -6.20 17.74 -6.90
C THR A 325 -7.55 17.28 -7.46
N ASP A 326 -7.72 15.96 -7.55
CA ASP A 326 -8.98 15.31 -7.95
C ASP A 326 -9.90 15.02 -6.76
N ALA A 327 -9.54 15.47 -5.54
CA ALA A 327 -10.33 15.25 -4.34
C ALA A 327 -11.69 15.98 -4.39
N VAL A 328 -12.81 15.25 -4.35
CA VAL A 328 -14.16 15.84 -4.52
C VAL A 328 -14.89 16.00 -3.20
N THR A 329 -14.75 15.02 -2.31
CA THR A 329 -15.43 14.95 -1.02
C THR A 329 -14.58 15.51 0.12
N ALA A 330 -15.18 15.64 1.30
CA ALA A 330 -14.44 16.01 2.51
C ALA A 330 -13.38 14.96 2.87
N ASP A 331 -13.70 13.68 2.70
CA ASP A 331 -12.80 12.58 3.03
C ASP A 331 -11.61 12.54 2.05
N ASP A 332 -11.85 12.77 0.75
CA ASP A 332 -10.78 12.90 -0.24
C ASP A 332 -9.81 14.03 0.10
N LEU A 333 -10.33 15.18 0.53
CA LEU A 333 -9.52 16.33 0.95
C LEU A 333 -8.70 16.02 2.20
N LEU A 334 -9.26 15.27 3.15
CA LEU A 334 -8.55 14.81 4.35
C LEU A 334 -7.43 13.83 4.01
N VAL A 335 -7.66 12.89 3.09
CA VAL A 335 -6.63 11.97 2.58
C VAL A 335 -5.54 12.74 1.84
N ALA A 336 -5.91 13.63 0.91
CA ALA A 336 -4.97 14.44 0.14
C ALA A 336 -4.09 15.35 1.03
N ALA A 337 -4.65 15.89 2.13
CA ALA A 337 -3.93 16.69 3.11
C ALA A 337 -3.13 15.87 4.14
N GLY A 338 -3.13 14.54 4.02
CA GLY A 338 -2.43 13.63 4.93
C GLY A 338 -3.02 13.64 6.34
N HIS A 339 -4.30 13.93 6.51
CA HIS A 339 -5.05 13.77 7.76
C HIS A 339 -5.66 12.37 7.89
N ALA A 340 -5.87 11.68 6.79
CA ALA A 340 -6.43 10.34 6.76
C ALA A 340 -5.67 9.43 5.79
N ILE A 341 -5.84 8.12 5.94
CA ILE A 341 -5.47 7.12 4.93
C ILE A 341 -6.71 6.33 4.51
N TRP A 342 -6.79 6.01 3.22
CA TRP A 342 -7.80 5.11 2.65
C TRP A 342 -7.11 3.80 2.25
N PHE A 343 -7.72 2.66 2.58
CA PHE A 343 -7.21 1.34 2.25
C PHE A 343 -8.33 0.29 2.22
N ASP A 344 -8.10 -0.82 1.53
CA ASP A 344 -8.96 -2.00 1.63
C ASP A 344 -8.70 -2.72 2.96
N VAL A 345 -9.76 -3.11 3.68
CA VAL A 345 -9.59 -3.85 4.95
C VAL A 345 -9.28 -5.33 4.72
N GLU A 346 -9.50 -5.84 3.51
CA GLU A 346 -8.98 -7.12 3.04
C GLU A 346 -7.51 -6.95 2.64
N THR A 347 -6.65 -7.81 3.17
CA THR A 347 -5.20 -7.80 2.95
C THR A 347 -4.77 -8.76 1.85
N GLY A 348 -5.55 -9.82 1.61
CA GLY A 348 -5.22 -10.92 0.70
C GLY A 348 -3.96 -11.69 1.06
N THR A 349 -3.46 -11.56 2.30
CA THR A 349 -2.19 -12.15 2.74
C THR A 349 -2.29 -12.71 4.17
N PHE A 350 -1.38 -13.62 4.51
CA PHE A 350 -1.14 -14.07 5.88
C PHE A 350 0.37 -14.09 6.14
N PRO A 351 0.88 -13.49 7.23
CA PRO A 351 0.14 -12.66 8.20
C PRO A 351 -0.48 -11.40 7.58
N ASN A 352 -1.49 -10.82 8.25
CA ASN A 352 -2.24 -9.66 7.73
C ASN A 352 -1.44 -8.35 7.80
N GLU A 353 -0.32 -8.31 8.53
CA GLU A 353 0.56 -7.14 8.62
C GLU A 353 -0.09 -5.92 9.30
N HIS A 354 -0.84 -6.13 10.39
CA HIS A 354 -1.43 -5.06 11.20
C HIS A 354 -0.37 -4.05 11.67
N ASP A 355 0.87 -4.49 11.85
CA ASP A 355 2.00 -3.64 12.22
C ASP A 355 2.40 -2.63 11.12
N SER A 356 2.22 -2.99 9.85
CA SER A 356 2.43 -2.09 8.71
C SER A 356 1.34 -1.03 8.64
N LEU A 357 0.09 -1.43 8.92
CA LEU A 357 -1.02 -0.48 9.06
C LEU A 357 -0.78 0.48 10.24
N LEU A 358 -0.36 -0.03 11.41
CA LEU A 358 -0.02 0.79 12.58
C LEU A 358 1.09 1.82 12.27
N ARG A 359 2.16 1.40 11.57
CA ARG A 359 3.22 2.31 11.11
C ARG A 359 2.69 3.38 10.17
N SER A 360 1.85 2.99 9.21
CA SER A 360 1.22 3.93 8.26
C SER A 360 0.34 4.97 8.98
N LEU A 361 -0.45 4.53 9.95
CA LEU A 361 -1.30 5.40 10.78
C LEU A 361 -0.47 6.36 11.64
N ALA A 362 0.59 5.86 12.29
CA ALA A 362 1.44 6.68 13.16
C ALA A 362 1.99 7.93 12.46
N ARG A 363 2.24 7.85 11.15
CA ARG A 363 2.74 8.95 10.32
C ARG A 363 1.77 10.13 10.20
N LEU A 364 0.46 9.91 10.37
CA LEU A 364 -0.56 10.97 10.30
C LEU A 364 -0.39 12.05 11.39
N ILE A 365 0.29 11.71 12.49
CA ILE A 365 0.47 12.56 13.68
C ILE A 365 1.93 12.85 14.04
N THR A 366 2.81 12.83 13.05
CA THR A 366 4.22 13.24 13.16
C THR A 366 4.37 14.59 13.91
N PRO A 367 5.32 14.72 14.87
CA PRO A 367 6.34 13.75 15.28
C PRO A 367 5.94 12.85 16.46
N THR A 368 4.66 12.84 16.86
CA THR A 368 4.20 12.26 18.15
C THR A 368 4.61 10.80 18.32
N LEU A 369 4.54 10.01 17.25
CA LEU A 369 4.78 8.57 17.27
C LEU A 369 6.01 8.13 16.46
N ASP A 370 6.88 9.05 16.04
CA ASP A 370 8.04 8.73 15.17
C ASP A 370 8.99 7.72 15.83
N ALA A 371 9.10 7.74 17.17
CA ALA A 371 9.93 6.83 17.93
C ALA A 371 9.20 5.52 18.34
N CYS A 372 7.93 5.36 17.99
CA CYS A 372 7.16 4.18 18.32
C CYS A 372 7.48 3.06 17.32
N VAL A 373 7.79 1.86 17.83
CA VAL A 373 7.97 0.67 16.99
C VAL A 373 6.78 -0.26 17.16
N PHE A 374 6.17 -0.67 16.06
CA PHE A 374 5.04 -1.60 16.04
C PHE A 374 5.48 -2.97 15.55
N GLU A 375 4.84 -4.01 16.10
CA GLU A 375 5.14 -5.40 15.79
C GLU A 375 3.87 -6.24 15.86
N GLU A 376 3.70 -7.10 14.86
CA GLU A 376 2.71 -8.16 14.86
C GLU A 376 3.41 -9.48 15.16
N VAL A 377 2.79 -10.28 16.02
CA VAL A 377 3.14 -11.69 16.20
C VAL A 377 1.93 -12.50 15.72
N PRO A 378 2.01 -13.15 14.55
CA PRO A 378 0.92 -13.98 14.04
C PRO A 378 0.72 -15.22 14.91
N PRO A 379 -0.44 -15.88 14.80
CA PRO A 379 -0.59 -17.19 15.40
C PRO A 379 0.44 -18.18 14.82
N GLY A 380 0.79 -19.20 15.60
CA GLY A 380 1.81 -20.16 15.19
C GLY A 380 1.38 -20.96 13.94
N LEU A 381 2.35 -21.38 13.13
CA LEU A 381 2.08 -22.14 11.89
C LEU A 381 1.30 -23.45 12.13
N ASP A 382 1.41 -24.03 13.32
CA ASP A 382 0.67 -25.25 13.69
C ASP A 382 -0.80 -24.97 14.11
N ASP A 383 -1.14 -23.71 14.36
CA ASP A 383 -2.48 -23.24 14.73
C ASP A 383 -2.74 -21.86 14.13
N GLU A 384 -2.90 -21.80 12.80
CA GLU A 384 -3.22 -20.58 12.06
C GLU A 384 -4.58 -19.97 12.44
N SER A 385 -5.34 -20.57 13.37
CA SER A 385 -6.63 -20.06 13.85
C SER A 385 -6.54 -19.21 15.12
N GLY A 386 -5.38 -19.21 15.79
CA GLY A 386 -5.14 -18.41 16.98
C GLY A 386 -5.20 -16.89 16.73
N PRO A 387 -5.36 -16.06 17.78
CA PRO A 387 -5.33 -14.61 17.63
C PRO A 387 -3.93 -14.09 17.33
N TYR A 388 -3.86 -12.92 16.71
CA TYR A 388 -2.63 -12.15 16.58
C TYR A 388 -2.32 -11.43 17.90
N VAL A 389 -1.04 -11.22 18.18
CA VAL A 389 -0.59 -10.30 19.23
C VAL A 389 -0.01 -9.05 18.59
N LEU A 390 -0.59 -7.89 18.92
CA LEU A 390 -0.11 -6.59 18.46
C LEU A 390 0.68 -5.93 19.57
N ASN A 391 1.91 -5.51 19.26
CA ASN A 391 2.80 -4.81 20.19
C ASN A 391 3.14 -3.42 19.68
N ALA A 392 3.25 -2.47 20.60
CA ALA A 392 3.87 -1.17 20.38
C ALA A 392 4.94 -0.93 21.45
N TYR A 393 6.12 -0.49 21.04
CA TYR A 393 7.23 -0.13 21.93
C TYR A 393 7.43 1.38 21.88
N TRP A 394 7.13 2.07 22.99
CA TRP A 394 7.19 3.52 23.07
C TRP A 394 7.60 3.98 24.47
N ALA A 395 8.53 4.94 24.55
CA ALA A 395 9.02 5.54 25.79
C ALA A 395 9.43 4.52 26.90
N GLY A 396 10.10 3.43 26.51
CA GLY A 396 10.56 2.39 27.45
C GLY A 396 9.49 1.40 27.91
N LYS A 397 8.30 1.43 27.29
CA LYS A 397 7.19 0.54 27.59
C LYS A 397 6.83 -0.31 26.37
N GLN A 398 6.27 -1.48 26.65
CA GLN A 398 5.55 -2.31 25.69
C GLN A 398 4.06 -2.26 25.99
N TYR A 399 3.29 -1.92 24.96
CA TYR A 399 1.85 -2.00 24.89
C TYR A 399 1.50 -3.25 24.11
N SER A 400 0.65 -4.12 24.64
CA SER A 400 0.33 -5.41 24.04
C SER A 400 -1.17 -5.65 24.06
N GLY A 401 -1.75 -5.96 22.90
CA GLY A 401 -3.15 -6.29 22.69
C GLY A 401 -3.30 -7.52 21.81
N TYR A 402 -4.53 -8.02 21.70
CA TYR A 402 -4.87 -9.12 20.81
C TYR A 402 -5.72 -8.60 19.66
N ALA A 403 -5.43 -9.07 18.45
CA ALA A 403 -6.31 -8.91 17.29
C ALA A 403 -6.96 -10.27 16.98
N GLU A 404 -8.26 -10.23 16.72
CA GLU A 404 -9.00 -11.40 16.26
C GLU A 404 -8.43 -11.88 14.93
N ASN A 405 -8.42 -13.20 14.74
CA ASN A 405 -8.05 -13.76 13.46
C ASN A 405 -9.28 -13.80 12.55
N LEU A 406 -9.37 -12.80 11.68
CA LEU A 406 -10.50 -12.59 10.79
C LEU A 406 -10.25 -13.16 9.39
N GLY A 407 -9.29 -14.08 9.25
CA GLY A 407 -8.75 -14.51 7.96
C GLY A 407 -7.73 -13.49 7.47
N ASP A 408 -7.79 -13.15 6.19
CA ASP A 408 -6.99 -12.13 5.51
C ASP A 408 -7.53 -10.70 5.70
N TRP A 409 -8.31 -10.44 6.76
CA TRP A 409 -8.90 -9.13 7.06
C TRP A 409 -8.25 -8.52 8.29
N TYR A 410 -8.04 -7.20 8.29
CA TYR A 410 -7.61 -6.50 9.50
C TYR A 410 -8.68 -6.55 10.61
N ASP A 411 -8.27 -6.78 11.87
CA ASP A 411 -9.04 -6.39 13.06
C ASP A 411 -8.78 -4.91 13.36
N LEU A 412 -9.50 -4.04 12.64
CA LEU A 412 -9.30 -2.59 12.72
C LEU A 412 -9.60 -2.04 14.13
N ASP A 413 -10.53 -2.64 14.87
CA ASP A 413 -10.78 -2.28 16.27
C ASP A 413 -9.51 -2.47 17.12
N ALA A 414 -8.85 -3.62 17.03
CA ALA A 414 -7.64 -3.90 17.79
C ALA A 414 -6.46 -2.98 17.41
N VAL A 415 -6.35 -2.64 16.12
CA VAL A 415 -5.36 -1.66 15.62
C VAL A 415 -5.60 -0.29 16.25
N LEU A 416 -6.84 0.20 16.22
CA LEU A 416 -7.20 1.51 16.73
C LEU A 416 -7.10 1.59 18.26
N ASP A 417 -7.50 0.54 18.97
CA ASP A 417 -7.36 0.44 20.42
C ASP A 417 -5.89 0.56 20.84
N LEU A 418 -4.99 -0.18 20.18
CA LEU A 418 -3.57 -0.15 20.49
C LEU A 418 -2.97 1.24 20.22
N ILE A 419 -3.16 1.79 19.02
CA ILE A 419 -2.52 3.07 18.66
C ILE A 419 -3.10 4.23 19.46
N ASN A 420 -4.42 4.31 19.66
CA ASN A 420 -5.03 5.35 20.49
C ASN A 420 -4.55 5.23 21.95
N ARG A 421 -4.31 4.01 22.45
CA ARG A 421 -3.74 3.86 23.80
C ARG A 421 -2.34 4.47 23.91
N VAL A 422 -1.47 4.24 22.92
CA VAL A 422 -0.13 4.85 22.89
C VAL A 422 -0.24 6.38 22.79
N VAL A 423 -1.14 6.89 21.94
CA VAL A 423 -1.35 8.35 21.78
C VAL A 423 -1.84 9.00 23.08
N VAL A 424 -2.78 8.38 23.79
CA VAL A 424 -3.27 8.86 25.09
C VAL A 424 -2.11 8.92 26.11
N ASP A 425 -1.33 7.85 26.21
CA ASP A 425 -0.21 7.79 27.16
C ASP A 425 0.95 8.74 26.76
N SER A 426 1.02 9.17 25.50
CA SER A 426 1.91 10.24 25.02
C SER A 426 1.49 11.65 25.43
N GLY A 427 0.30 11.81 26.00
CA GLY A 427 -0.27 13.11 26.36
C GLY A 427 -0.82 13.90 25.17
N SER A 428 -0.89 13.28 23.99
CA SER A 428 -1.42 13.91 22.79
C SER A 428 -2.95 13.94 22.78
N THR A 429 -3.52 15.02 22.23
CA THR A 429 -4.97 15.19 22.04
C THR A 429 -5.48 14.56 20.74
N GLN A 430 -4.56 14.08 19.89
CA GLN A 430 -4.88 13.42 18.62
C GLN A 430 -5.63 12.11 18.89
N ARG A 431 -6.55 11.72 18.01
CA ARG A 431 -7.23 10.42 18.04
C ARG A 431 -7.36 9.89 16.63
N PHE A 432 -7.29 8.57 16.52
CA PHE A 432 -7.59 7.82 15.30
C PHE A 432 -9.04 7.35 15.33
N VAL A 433 -9.81 7.65 14.29
CA VAL A 433 -11.21 7.27 14.12
C VAL A 433 -11.46 6.78 12.69
N VAL A 434 -12.50 5.98 12.48
CA VAL A 434 -12.91 5.50 11.15
C VAL A 434 -14.03 6.37 10.59
N LEU A 435 -13.95 6.70 9.30
CA LEU A 435 -15.02 7.37 8.56
C LEU A 435 -15.86 6.35 7.77
N ALA A 436 -17.14 6.66 7.57
CA ALA A 436 -18.04 5.80 6.81
C ALA A 436 -17.72 5.82 5.31
N THR A 437 -17.44 4.65 4.72
CA THR A 437 -17.17 4.47 3.29
C THR A 437 -18.34 3.84 2.53
N GLY A 438 -19.11 2.98 3.21
CA GLY A 438 -20.25 2.27 2.62
C GLY A 438 -19.88 1.00 1.82
N ASP A 439 -18.62 0.59 1.85
CA ASP A 439 -18.10 -0.60 1.18
C ASP A 439 -17.06 -1.34 2.04
N GLN A 440 -16.23 -2.19 1.43
CA GLN A 440 -15.17 -2.96 2.11
C GLN A 440 -13.90 -2.15 2.44
N THR A 441 -13.86 -0.87 2.09
CA THR A 441 -12.69 -0.02 2.34
C THR A 441 -12.86 0.72 3.65
N ALA A 442 -11.76 1.18 4.24
CA ALA A 442 -11.77 2.03 5.42
C ALA A 442 -11.01 3.33 5.17
N ILE A 443 -11.50 4.41 5.78
CA ILE A 443 -10.76 5.66 5.92
C ILE A 443 -10.49 5.88 7.40
N VAL A 444 -9.21 5.89 7.77
CA VAL A 444 -8.80 6.19 9.15
C VAL A 444 -8.25 7.61 9.22
N LEU A 445 -8.93 8.46 10.00
CA LEU A 445 -8.63 9.85 10.23
C LEU A 445 -7.84 10.03 11.53
N ALA A 446 -6.82 10.89 11.52
CA ALA A 446 -6.12 11.34 12.72
C ALA A 446 -6.17 12.86 12.88
N ALA A 447 -6.76 13.33 13.99
CA ALA A 447 -6.85 14.74 14.35
C ALA A 447 -7.07 14.93 15.85
N PRO A 448 -6.89 16.15 16.40
CA PRO A 448 -7.31 16.45 17.77
C PRO A 448 -8.79 16.09 17.96
N ILE A 449 -9.13 15.47 19.08
CA ILE A 449 -10.51 14.99 19.32
C ILE A 449 -11.56 16.09 19.14
N ASP A 450 -11.29 17.32 19.62
CA ASP A 450 -12.21 18.45 19.47
C ASP A 450 -12.42 18.85 17.99
N THR A 451 -11.39 18.68 17.16
CA THR A 451 -11.45 18.94 15.71
C THR A 451 -12.35 17.93 15.01
N ILE A 452 -12.20 16.64 15.35
CA ILE A 452 -13.05 15.55 14.85
C ILE A 452 -14.51 15.80 15.24
N GLN A 453 -14.75 16.13 16.52
CA GLN A 453 -16.10 16.42 17.02
C GLN A 453 -16.75 17.61 16.31
N ARG A 454 -16.02 18.72 16.12
CA ARG A 454 -16.53 19.88 15.38
C ARG A 454 -16.89 19.53 13.94
N ALA A 455 -16.04 18.80 13.25
CA ALA A 455 -16.29 18.41 11.86
C ALA A 455 -17.48 17.46 11.73
N SER A 456 -17.61 16.49 12.63
CA SER A 456 -18.76 15.57 12.67
C SER A 456 -20.07 16.32 12.98
N GLN A 457 -20.07 17.22 13.98
CA GLN A 457 -21.24 18.05 14.30
C GLN A 457 -21.64 19.00 13.16
N ALA A 458 -20.67 19.44 12.37
CA ALA A 458 -20.91 20.25 11.17
C ALA A 458 -21.38 19.42 9.96
N GLY A 459 -21.45 18.09 10.07
CA GLY A 459 -21.79 17.20 8.97
C GLY A 459 -20.73 17.15 7.87
N LEU A 460 -19.49 17.50 8.18
CA LEU A 460 -18.37 17.44 7.24
C LEU A 460 -17.77 16.04 7.12
N ILE A 461 -17.90 15.23 8.18
CA ILE A 461 -17.45 13.84 8.23
C ILE A 461 -18.51 12.98 8.93
N GLU A 462 -18.58 11.71 8.55
CA GLU A 462 -19.43 10.71 9.20
C GLU A 462 -18.54 9.65 9.85
N LEU A 463 -18.67 9.46 11.16
CA LEU A 463 -17.91 8.47 11.91
C LEU A 463 -18.56 7.09 11.77
N ALA A 464 -17.74 6.05 11.64
CA ALA A 464 -18.19 4.67 11.54
C ALA A 464 -17.60 3.78 12.65
N ASP A 465 -18.25 2.65 12.85
CA ASP A 465 -17.72 1.54 13.66
C ASP A 465 -16.66 0.78 12.83
N PRO A 466 -15.44 0.56 13.35
CA PRO A 466 -14.35 -0.05 12.58
C PRO A 466 -14.65 -1.45 12.04
N SER A 467 -15.61 -2.18 12.65
CA SER A 467 -16.00 -3.53 12.21
C SER A 467 -16.93 -3.52 10.99
N VAL A 468 -17.46 -2.37 10.57
CA VAL A 468 -18.50 -2.31 9.52
C VAL A 468 -17.95 -2.63 8.14
N ALA A 469 -16.79 -2.07 7.75
CA ALA A 469 -16.20 -2.31 6.45
C ALA A 469 -15.90 -3.81 6.23
N GLN A 470 -15.30 -4.45 7.23
CA GLN A 470 -15.03 -5.88 7.24
C GLN A 470 -16.29 -6.74 7.18
N ALA A 471 -17.40 -6.31 7.80
CA ALA A 471 -18.68 -7.00 7.71
C ALA A 471 -19.33 -6.87 6.32
N LEU A 472 -19.23 -5.68 5.69
CA LEU A 472 -19.76 -5.42 4.35
C LEU A 472 -19.01 -6.21 3.28
N GLY A 473 -17.67 -6.23 3.34
CA GLY A 473 -16.83 -7.01 2.43
C GLY A 473 -17.16 -8.50 2.46
N LYS A 474 -17.13 -9.12 3.64
CA LYS A 474 -17.51 -10.55 3.80
C LYS A 474 -18.93 -10.87 3.33
N ALA A 475 -19.87 -9.94 3.52
CA ALA A 475 -21.23 -10.12 3.01
C ALA A 475 -21.29 -10.10 1.47
N ALA A 476 -20.49 -9.24 0.82
CA ALA A 476 -20.36 -9.20 -0.63
C ALA A 476 -19.70 -10.47 -1.19
N GLU A 477 -18.63 -10.96 -0.56
CA GLU A 477 -17.99 -12.23 -0.94
C GLU A 477 -18.95 -13.42 -0.83
N ALA A 478 -19.66 -13.54 0.29
CA ALA A 478 -20.64 -14.59 0.51
C ALA A 478 -21.76 -14.55 -0.56
N HIS A 479 -22.14 -13.34 -1.00
CA HIS A 479 -23.09 -13.17 -2.09
C HIS A 479 -22.53 -13.66 -3.44
N VAL A 480 -21.30 -13.28 -3.79
CA VAL A 480 -20.62 -13.73 -5.02
C VAL A 480 -20.44 -15.24 -5.03
N GLN A 481 -19.98 -15.83 -3.92
CA GLN A 481 -19.82 -17.27 -3.79
C GLN A 481 -21.17 -18.00 -3.99
N ALA A 482 -22.25 -17.49 -3.38
CA ALA A 482 -23.59 -18.07 -3.57
C ALA A 482 -24.09 -17.98 -5.03
N ILE A 483 -23.69 -16.98 -5.81
CA ILE A 483 -23.98 -16.90 -7.25
C ILE A 483 -23.19 -17.96 -8.02
N LEU A 484 -21.90 -18.13 -7.72
CA LEU A 484 -21.03 -19.10 -8.39
C LEU A 484 -21.50 -20.54 -8.12
N GLU A 485 -21.85 -20.87 -6.88
CA GLU A 485 -22.36 -22.19 -6.48
C GLU A 485 -23.68 -22.55 -7.17
N ARG A 486 -24.49 -21.55 -7.56
CA ARG A 486 -25.76 -21.75 -8.30
C ARG A 486 -25.58 -21.90 -9.82
N GLY A 487 -24.35 -21.99 -10.31
CA GLY A 487 -24.05 -22.14 -11.74
C GLY A 487 -23.77 -20.82 -12.47
N GLY A 488 -23.36 -19.79 -11.73
CA GLY A 488 -23.05 -18.46 -12.26
C GLY A 488 -24.29 -17.58 -12.47
N PRO A 489 -24.12 -16.29 -12.81
CA PRO A 489 -25.24 -15.44 -13.17
C PRO A 489 -26.00 -16.11 -14.31
N ALA A 490 -27.31 -16.34 -14.14
CA ALA A 490 -28.16 -16.84 -15.21
C ALA A 490 -27.87 -15.98 -16.44
N GLN A 491 -27.30 -16.60 -17.49
CA GLN A 491 -27.10 -15.93 -18.77
C GLN A 491 -28.47 -15.42 -19.17
N THR A 492 -28.66 -14.11 -19.04
CA THR A 492 -29.93 -13.48 -19.39
C THR A 492 -30.01 -13.63 -20.91
N PRO A 493 -31.04 -14.32 -21.45
CA PRO A 493 -31.12 -14.63 -22.87
C PRO A 493 -31.19 -13.38 -23.74
#